data_AF-A0AAP2CTU3-F1
#
_entry.id   AF-A0AAP2CTU3-F1
#
_cell.length_a   1.000
_cell.length_b   1.000
_cell.length_c   1.000
_cell.angle_alpha   90.00
_cell.angle_beta   90.00
_cell.angle_gamma   90.00
#
_symmetry.space_group_name_H-M   'P 1'
#
loop_
_entity.id
_entity.type
_entity.pdbx_description
1 polymer ?
#
loop_
_entity_poly.entity_id
_entity_poly.type
_entity_poly.pdbx_seq_one_letter_code
_entity_poly.pdbx_strand_id
1 'polypeptide(L)'
;MALFVGSITAVLLFALPTFAQTADQPMPENASAKSYGDGWECNIGFRLNENACVAIIVPQNAYDTNRSYGSGWECLHGFRRADETACVAVEVPEGGFLDPSGERWRCLRGFIKVDDTCQEIVLPANAYLADASYGSTWTCERGFEETGDLCTAIAVPANAYLNGSGYGQPWTCERGFFEQDGLCAAVAIPANAYFDDATYGTGWKCERGYEASGETCELIDVPENAHLGRSGNRWECDKNFQKSKGLCVLNN
;
A
#
# COMPACT_ATOMS: atom_id res chain seq x y z
N MET A 1 -32.55 -47.38 72.68
CA MET A 1 -31.13 -47.22 73.06
C MET A 1 -30.34 -47.64 71.83
N ALA A 2 -29.77 -46.77 70.98
CA ALA A 2 -29.25 -45.42 71.17
C ALA A 2 -29.69 -44.47 70.03
N LEU A 3 -29.62 -43.17 70.33
CA LEU A 3 -30.05 -42.02 69.55
C LEU A 3 -29.12 -41.74 68.35
N PHE A 4 -29.70 -41.48 67.17
CA PHE A 4 -29.01 -40.77 66.09
C PHE A 4 -28.91 -39.28 66.46
N VAL A 5 -27.70 -38.79 66.72
CA VAL A 5 -27.41 -37.35 66.83
C VAL A 5 -26.50 -37.00 65.66
N GLY A 6 -27.06 -36.31 64.67
CA GLY A 6 -26.30 -35.75 63.56
C GLY A 6 -25.36 -34.66 64.06
N SER A 7 -24.06 -34.83 63.84
CA SER A 7 -23.07 -33.79 64.08
C SER A 7 -22.80 -33.08 62.76
N ILE A 8 -23.38 -31.88 62.62
CA ILE A 8 -23.10 -30.94 61.53
C ILE A 8 -21.66 -30.43 61.74
N THR A 9 -20.70 -30.95 60.99
CA THR A 9 -19.34 -30.42 60.96
C THR A 9 -19.32 -29.23 60.01
N ALA A 10 -19.34 -28.02 60.56
CA ALA A 10 -19.17 -26.79 59.79
C ALA A 10 -17.71 -26.71 59.27
N VAL A 11 -17.51 -26.87 57.97
CA VAL A 11 -16.22 -26.59 57.31
C VAL A 11 -16.04 -25.08 57.25
N LEU A 12 -15.32 -24.52 58.21
CA LEU A 12 -14.81 -23.15 58.14
C LEU A 12 -13.67 -23.09 57.12
N LEU A 13 -13.96 -22.55 55.93
CA LEU A 13 -12.96 -22.06 54.98
C LEU A 13 -12.25 -20.85 55.59
N PHE A 14 -11.14 -21.09 56.28
CA PHE A 14 -10.19 -20.03 56.61
C PHE A 14 -9.51 -19.60 55.31
N ALA A 15 -10.01 -18.53 54.71
CA ALA A 15 -9.24 -17.73 53.76
C ALA A 15 -8.08 -17.10 54.55
N LEU A 16 -6.91 -17.76 54.53
CA LEU A 16 -5.68 -17.15 55.00
C LEU A 16 -5.39 -15.97 54.09
N PRO A 17 -5.30 -14.73 54.60
CA PRO A 17 -4.76 -13.64 53.81
C PRO A 17 -3.33 -14.02 53.43
N THR A 18 -3.08 -14.24 52.14
CA THR A 18 -1.73 -14.26 51.58
C THR A 18 -1.15 -12.86 51.78
N PHE A 19 -0.45 -12.67 52.89
CA PHE A 19 0.45 -11.54 53.03
C PHE A 19 1.55 -11.71 51.99
N ALA A 20 1.54 -10.88 50.96
CA ALA A 20 2.74 -10.64 50.17
C ALA A 20 3.77 -10.04 51.13
N GLN A 21 4.63 -10.88 51.70
CA GLN A 21 5.84 -10.39 52.34
C GLN A 21 6.73 -9.89 51.21
N THR A 22 6.70 -8.59 50.97
CA THR A 22 7.83 -7.90 50.35
C THR A 22 8.99 -8.12 51.32
N ALA A 23 9.78 -9.17 51.09
CA ALA A 23 11.09 -9.28 51.71
C ALA A 23 11.84 -8.02 51.27
N ASP A 24 12.10 -7.13 52.23
CA ASP A 24 12.95 -5.97 52.06
C ASP A 24 14.36 -6.52 51.81
N GLN A 25 14.63 -6.86 50.55
CA GLN A 25 15.92 -7.38 50.13
C GLN A 25 16.92 -6.25 50.38
N PRO A 26 17.90 -6.43 51.28
CA PRO A 26 18.87 -5.38 51.57
C PRO A 26 19.56 -4.99 50.27
N MET A 27 19.69 -3.68 50.05
CA MET A 27 20.32 -3.15 48.84
C MET A 27 21.72 -3.78 48.69
N PRO A 28 22.00 -4.51 47.59
CA PRO A 28 23.27 -5.19 47.42
C PRO A 28 24.40 -4.20 47.12
N GLU A 29 25.64 -4.67 47.17
CA GLU A 29 26.79 -3.90 46.71
C GLU A 29 26.62 -3.51 45.23
N ASN A 30 27.13 -2.34 44.85
CA ASN A 30 27.00 -1.78 43.50
C ASN A 30 25.56 -1.48 43.05
N ALA A 31 24.67 -1.18 44.00
CA ALA A 31 23.33 -0.66 43.77
C ALA A 31 23.12 0.70 44.46
N SER A 32 22.21 1.49 43.89
CA SER A 32 21.74 2.76 44.45
C SER A 32 20.21 2.77 44.59
N ALA A 33 19.69 3.46 45.60
CA ALA A 33 18.26 3.65 45.77
C ALA A 33 17.67 4.40 44.56
N LYS A 34 16.50 3.97 44.09
CA LYS A 34 15.84 4.62 42.95
C LYS A 34 15.44 6.04 43.30
N SER A 35 15.48 6.93 42.32
CA SER A 35 15.05 8.33 42.48
C SER A 35 13.54 8.49 42.61
N TYR A 36 12.76 7.48 42.21
CA TYR A 36 11.31 7.43 42.35
C TYR A 36 10.84 5.99 42.60
N GLY A 37 9.86 5.83 43.50
CA GLY A 37 9.32 4.54 43.93
C GLY A 37 10.20 3.83 44.96
N ASP A 38 9.71 2.68 45.45
CA ASP A 38 10.46 1.85 46.39
C ASP A 38 11.44 0.91 45.64
N GLY A 39 12.60 0.67 46.25
CA GLY A 39 13.62 -0.26 45.76
C GLY A 39 14.92 0.38 45.27
N TRP A 40 15.75 -0.41 44.61
CA TRP A 40 17.10 -0.04 44.17
C TRP A 40 17.33 -0.42 42.69
N GLU A 41 18.34 0.19 42.09
CA GLU A 41 18.84 -0.14 40.76
C GLU A 41 20.37 -0.34 40.79
N CYS A 42 20.90 -1.20 39.93
CA CYS A 42 22.35 -1.37 39.84
C CYS A 42 23.01 -0.09 39.32
N ASN A 43 24.17 0.23 39.89
CA ASN A 43 25.02 1.33 39.46
C ASN A 43 25.47 1.13 38.00
N ILE A 44 25.82 2.22 37.32
CA ILE A 44 26.36 2.20 35.95
C ILE A 44 27.59 1.27 35.90
N GLY A 45 27.63 0.38 34.89
CA GLY A 45 28.65 -0.66 34.76
C GLY A 45 28.31 -1.97 35.48
N PHE A 46 27.15 -2.07 36.13
CA PHE A 46 26.66 -3.28 36.79
C PHE A 46 25.25 -3.65 36.30
N ARG A 47 24.97 -4.94 36.21
CA ARG A 47 23.66 -5.48 35.83
C ARG A 47 23.09 -6.38 36.90
N LEU A 48 21.77 -6.45 36.96
CA LEU A 48 21.08 -7.39 37.85
C LEU A 48 21.30 -8.83 37.38
N ASN A 49 21.86 -9.66 38.25
CA ASN A 49 21.89 -11.11 38.10
C ASN A 49 21.40 -11.75 39.41
N GLU A 50 20.26 -12.42 39.34
CA GLU A 50 19.51 -12.91 40.51
C GLU A 50 19.25 -11.77 41.51
N ASN A 51 19.90 -11.78 42.68
CA ASN A 51 19.73 -10.78 43.74
C ASN A 51 20.98 -9.90 43.94
N ALA A 52 21.89 -9.86 42.97
CA ALA A 52 23.14 -9.10 43.05
C ALA A 52 23.39 -8.25 41.80
N CYS A 53 24.08 -7.12 42.01
CA CYS A 53 24.61 -6.31 40.93
C CYS A 53 26.01 -6.81 40.56
N VAL A 54 26.12 -7.50 39.42
CA VAL A 54 27.38 -8.04 38.91
C VAL A 54 27.94 -7.11 37.84
N ALA A 55 29.27 -6.99 37.79
CA ALA A 55 29.94 -6.14 36.80
C ALA A 55 29.61 -6.58 35.36
N ILE A 56 29.35 -5.61 34.49
CA ILE A 56 29.15 -5.84 33.05
C ILE A 56 30.52 -6.12 32.43
N ILE A 57 30.71 -7.34 31.93
CA ILE A 57 31.89 -7.71 31.15
C ILE A 57 31.55 -7.49 29.69
N VAL A 58 32.12 -6.44 29.09
CA VAL A 58 31.95 -6.14 27.66
C VAL A 58 32.88 -7.04 26.85
N PRO A 59 32.35 -7.96 26.02
CA PRO A 59 33.20 -8.85 25.24
C PRO A 59 33.84 -8.13 24.05
N GLN A 60 34.73 -8.83 23.34
CA GLN A 60 35.33 -8.30 22.11
C GLN A 60 34.23 -8.00 21.06
N ASN A 61 34.38 -6.90 20.34
CA ASN A 61 33.42 -6.40 19.34
C ASN A 61 32.05 -6.01 19.90
N ALA A 62 31.99 -5.59 21.17
CA ALA A 62 30.81 -5.03 21.82
C ALA A 62 31.12 -3.67 22.46
N TYR A 63 30.05 -2.95 22.82
CA TYR A 63 30.12 -1.70 23.56
C TYR A 63 29.13 -1.71 24.74
N ASP A 64 29.46 -0.95 25.78
CA ASP A 64 28.60 -0.78 26.97
C ASP A 64 27.39 0.12 26.63
N THR A 65 26.20 -0.30 27.04
CA THR A 65 24.94 0.44 26.81
C THR A 65 24.56 1.37 27.96
N ASN A 66 25.30 1.35 29.07
CA ASN A 66 24.96 1.98 30.35
C ASN A 66 23.60 1.55 30.91
N ARG A 67 23.08 0.39 30.49
CA ARG A 67 21.82 -0.17 30.99
C ARG A 67 22.13 -1.17 32.11
N SER A 68 21.42 -1.03 33.23
CA SER A 68 21.50 -1.93 34.39
C SER A 68 20.66 -3.21 34.24
N TYR A 69 19.93 -3.35 33.13
CA TYR A 69 19.11 -4.50 32.79
C TYR A 69 19.57 -5.17 31.48
N GLY A 70 19.25 -6.45 31.31
CA GLY A 70 19.66 -7.23 30.14
C GLY A 70 21.14 -7.60 30.16
N SER A 71 21.80 -7.63 29.00
CA SER A 71 23.25 -7.89 28.91
C SER A 71 24.10 -6.73 29.39
N GLY A 72 23.58 -5.50 29.38
CA GLY A 72 24.37 -4.29 29.67
C GLY A 72 25.32 -3.88 28.53
N TRP A 73 25.46 -4.73 27.50
CA TRP A 73 26.27 -4.47 26.31
C TRP A 73 25.52 -4.88 25.04
N GLU A 74 25.89 -4.27 23.91
CA GLU A 74 25.41 -4.57 22.57
C GLU A 74 26.60 -4.76 21.60
N CYS A 75 26.43 -5.55 20.54
CA CYS A 75 27.49 -5.76 19.56
C CYS A 75 27.76 -4.49 18.75
N LEU A 76 29.01 -4.28 18.34
CA LEU A 76 29.36 -3.24 17.38
C LEU A 76 28.69 -3.52 16.03
N HIS A 77 28.46 -2.46 15.24
CA HIS A 77 27.92 -2.61 13.87
C HIS A 77 28.81 -3.54 13.04
N GLY A 78 28.20 -4.51 12.35
CA GLY A 78 28.90 -5.59 11.63
C GLY A 78 29.16 -6.85 12.46
N PHE A 79 28.71 -6.88 13.72
CA PHE A 79 28.78 -8.05 14.58
C PHE A 79 27.40 -8.40 15.10
N ARG A 80 27.15 -9.70 15.23
CA ARG A 80 25.92 -10.25 15.81
C ARG A 80 26.22 -11.07 17.05
N ARG A 81 25.24 -11.16 17.94
CA ARG A 81 25.36 -11.97 19.15
C ARG A 81 25.43 -13.46 18.82
N ALA A 82 26.50 -14.13 19.26
CA ALA A 82 26.63 -15.58 19.14
C ALA A 82 26.17 -16.31 20.41
N ASP A 83 26.52 -15.77 21.59
CA ASP A 83 26.15 -16.30 22.90
C ASP A 83 26.01 -15.17 23.95
N GLU A 84 26.00 -15.52 25.24
CA GLU A 84 25.89 -14.55 26.34
C GLU A 84 27.14 -13.69 26.58
N THR A 85 28.23 -14.00 25.89
CA THR A 85 29.58 -13.49 26.12
C THR A 85 30.37 -13.20 24.83
N ALA A 86 29.75 -13.30 23.65
CA ALA A 86 30.46 -13.18 22.38
C ALA A 86 29.64 -12.50 21.28
N CYS A 87 30.33 -11.62 20.55
CA CYS A 87 29.89 -11.03 19.29
C CYS A 87 30.77 -11.58 18.16
N VAL A 88 30.14 -12.17 17.14
CA VAL A 88 30.83 -12.70 15.95
C VAL A 88 30.55 -11.80 14.76
N ALA A 89 31.54 -11.68 13.86
CA ALA A 89 31.39 -10.88 12.66
C ALA A 89 30.25 -11.43 11.79
N VAL A 90 29.47 -10.53 11.20
CA VAL A 90 28.47 -10.88 10.20
C VAL A 90 29.21 -11.07 8.87
N GLU A 91 29.19 -12.30 8.35
CA GLU A 91 29.73 -12.60 7.03
C GLU A 91 28.78 -12.05 5.97
N VAL A 92 29.27 -11.11 5.16
CA VAL A 92 28.51 -10.49 4.07
C VAL A 92 29.01 -11.07 2.74
N PRO A 93 28.15 -11.73 1.95
CA PRO A 93 28.54 -12.28 0.66
C PRO A 93 28.80 -11.16 -0.37
N GLU A 94 29.44 -11.51 -1.49
CA GLU A 94 29.53 -10.62 -2.66
C GLU A 94 28.12 -10.21 -3.12
N GLY A 95 27.95 -8.94 -3.50
CA GLY A 95 26.62 -8.40 -3.82
C GLY A 95 25.76 -8.08 -2.59
N GLY A 96 26.26 -8.27 -1.37
CA GLY A 96 25.59 -7.95 -0.11
C GLY A 96 26.11 -6.68 0.59
N PHE A 97 25.31 -6.16 1.52
CA PHE A 97 25.70 -5.09 2.44
C PHE A 97 25.05 -5.27 3.81
N LEU A 98 25.67 -4.74 4.87
CA LEU A 98 25.07 -4.74 6.21
C LEU A 98 23.84 -3.86 6.26
N ASP A 99 22.77 -4.34 6.89
CA ASP A 99 21.60 -3.50 7.13
C ASP A 99 21.88 -2.43 8.22
N PRO A 100 20.95 -1.50 8.46
CA PRO A 100 21.13 -0.46 9.48
C PRO A 100 21.38 -0.99 10.90
N SER A 101 20.92 -2.20 11.23
CA SER A 101 21.21 -2.82 12.53
C SER A 101 22.66 -3.30 12.61
N GLY A 102 23.25 -3.70 11.48
CA GLY A 102 24.59 -4.26 11.43
C GLY A 102 24.67 -5.71 11.90
N GLU A 103 23.56 -6.30 12.36
CA GLU A 103 23.48 -7.70 12.81
C GLU A 103 23.09 -8.66 11.66
N ARG A 104 22.64 -8.11 10.54
CA ARG A 104 22.18 -8.84 9.35
C ARG A 104 22.67 -8.13 8.09
N TRP A 105 22.63 -8.86 6.98
CA TRP A 105 22.91 -8.33 5.66
C TRP A 105 21.68 -8.39 4.75
N ARG A 106 21.70 -7.55 3.71
CA ARG A 106 20.75 -7.53 2.61
C ARG A 106 21.50 -7.50 1.29
N CYS A 107 20.88 -7.98 0.22
CA CYS A 107 21.45 -7.87 -1.11
C CYS A 107 21.38 -6.42 -1.61
N LEU A 108 22.43 -6.00 -2.32
CA LEU A 108 22.45 -4.74 -3.04
C LEU A 108 21.32 -4.71 -4.07
N ARG A 109 20.92 -3.51 -4.48
CA ARG A 109 19.95 -3.34 -5.58
C ARG A 109 20.50 -4.03 -6.83
N GLY A 110 19.68 -4.85 -7.48
CA GLY A 110 20.08 -5.68 -8.62
C GLY A 110 20.55 -7.09 -8.24
N PHE A 111 20.48 -7.45 -6.95
CA PHE A 111 20.76 -8.81 -6.48
C PHE A 111 19.57 -9.38 -5.72
N ILE A 112 19.37 -10.69 -5.84
CA ILE A 112 18.35 -11.45 -5.13
C ILE A 112 19.02 -12.44 -4.16
N LYS A 113 18.41 -12.60 -2.98
CA LYS A 113 18.90 -13.56 -1.99
C LYS A 113 18.54 -14.98 -2.42
N VAL A 114 19.56 -15.80 -2.63
CA VAL A 114 19.44 -17.24 -2.87
C VAL A 114 20.31 -17.93 -1.82
N ASP A 115 19.66 -18.63 -0.89
CA ASP A 115 20.28 -19.19 0.31
C ASP A 115 21.07 -18.11 1.09
N ASP A 116 22.35 -18.33 1.34
CA ASP A 116 23.25 -17.38 2.02
C ASP A 116 24.12 -16.55 1.06
N THR A 117 23.65 -16.38 -0.19
CA THR A 117 24.33 -15.59 -1.22
C THR A 117 23.41 -14.55 -1.85
N CYS A 118 24.03 -13.54 -2.46
CA CYS A 118 23.35 -12.59 -3.33
C CYS A 118 23.72 -12.92 -4.77
N GLN A 119 22.71 -13.29 -5.57
CA GLN A 119 22.88 -13.55 -6.99
C GLN A 119 22.43 -12.35 -7.79
N GLU A 120 23.19 -11.97 -8.81
CA GLU A 120 22.84 -10.86 -9.70
C GLU A 120 21.56 -11.20 -10.48
N ILE A 121 20.66 -10.23 -10.55
CA ILE A 121 19.41 -10.34 -11.30
C ILE A 121 19.71 -10.09 -12.76
N VAL A 122 19.53 -11.12 -13.58
CA VAL A 122 19.59 -10.99 -15.03
C VAL A 122 18.27 -10.39 -15.52
N LEU A 123 18.32 -9.16 -16.01
CA LEU A 123 17.16 -8.50 -16.60
C LEU A 123 16.92 -8.99 -18.03
N PRO A 124 15.67 -9.30 -18.42
CA PRO A 124 15.35 -9.47 -19.82
C PRO A 124 15.48 -8.13 -20.57
N ALA A 125 15.55 -8.18 -21.90
CA ALA A 125 15.59 -6.97 -22.72
C ALA A 125 14.34 -6.10 -22.47
N ASN A 126 14.52 -4.78 -22.42
CA ASN A 126 13.46 -3.79 -22.16
C ASN A 126 12.81 -3.94 -20.77
N ALA A 127 13.59 -4.36 -19.76
CA ALA A 127 13.17 -4.39 -18.36
C ALA A 127 14.11 -3.56 -17.48
N TYR A 128 13.57 -3.06 -16.37
CA TYR A 128 14.32 -2.37 -15.34
C TYR A 128 13.96 -2.91 -13.95
N LEU A 129 14.88 -2.74 -12.99
CA LEU A 129 14.66 -3.17 -11.61
C LEU A 129 13.50 -2.40 -10.97
N ALA A 130 12.54 -3.12 -10.40
CA ALA A 130 11.46 -2.50 -9.63
C ALA A 130 12.01 -2.00 -8.27
N ASP A 131 11.36 -1.00 -7.69
CA ASP A 131 11.64 -0.52 -6.31
C ASP A 131 10.72 -1.19 -5.27
N ALA A 132 10.13 -2.34 -5.61
CA ALA A 132 9.08 -2.94 -4.80
C ALA A 132 9.66 -3.86 -3.70
N SER A 133 9.21 -3.63 -2.47
CA SER A 133 9.46 -4.52 -1.31
C SER A 133 8.71 -5.86 -1.43
N TYR A 134 7.71 -5.94 -2.31
CA TYR A 134 6.85 -7.10 -2.54
C TYR A 134 6.43 -7.14 -4.02
N GLY A 135 6.49 -8.30 -4.67
CA GLY A 135 6.16 -8.49 -6.09
C GLY A 135 7.38 -8.86 -6.95
N SER A 136 7.23 -8.79 -8.28
CA SER A 136 8.30 -9.06 -9.24
C SER A 136 9.49 -8.11 -9.02
N THR A 137 10.72 -8.62 -9.13
CA THR A 137 11.94 -7.84 -8.86
C THR A 137 12.31 -6.87 -9.98
N TRP A 138 11.64 -6.99 -11.12
CA TRP A 138 11.77 -6.13 -12.29
C TRP A 138 10.41 -5.80 -12.89
N THR A 139 10.39 -4.81 -13.79
CA THR A 139 9.21 -4.35 -14.52
C THR A 139 9.63 -3.98 -15.95
N CYS A 140 8.72 -4.15 -16.90
CA CYS A 140 8.98 -3.77 -18.28
C CYS A 140 9.04 -2.26 -18.48
N GLU A 141 9.94 -1.83 -19.35
CA GLU A 141 10.02 -0.45 -19.81
C GLU A 141 8.70 -0.02 -20.47
N ARG A 142 8.46 1.29 -20.49
CA ARG A 142 7.27 1.86 -21.12
C ARG A 142 7.17 1.39 -22.59
N GLY A 143 6.00 0.87 -22.96
CA GLY A 143 5.76 0.34 -24.30
C GLY A 143 6.00 -1.18 -24.41
N PHE A 144 6.35 -1.84 -23.31
CA PHE A 144 6.47 -3.28 -23.22
C PHE A 144 5.57 -3.84 -22.12
N GLU A 145 5.10 -5.07 -22.32
CA GLU A 145 4.29 -5.82 -21.37
C GLU A 145 4.95 -7.15 -20.99
N GLU A 146 4.66 -7.63 -19.80
CA GLU A 146 5.20 -8.88 -19.27
C GLU A 146 4.51 -10.08 -19.93
N THR A 147 5.29 -10.87 -20.67
CA THR A 147 4.85 -12.14 -21.27
C THR A 147 5.78 -13.25 -20.80
N GLY A 148 5.43 -13.90 -19.69
CA GLY A 148 6.32 -14.85 -19.02
C GLY A 148 7.55 -14.13 -18.45
N ASP A 149 8.75 -14.64 -18.73
CA ASP A 149 10.01 -14.05 -18.23
C ASP A 149 10.60 -12.97 -19.17
N LEU A 150 9.78 -12.39 -20.05
CA LEU A 150 10.21 -11.44 -21.08
C LEU A 150 9.32 -10.21 -21.14
N CYS A 151 9.92 -9.11 -21.59
CA CYS A 151 9.19 -7.89 -21.96
C CYS A 151 8.98 -7.85 -23.46
N THR A 152 7.72 -7.97 -23.89
CA THR A 152 7.32 -7.94 -25.30
C THR A 152 6.74 -6.58 -25.65
N ALA A 153 7.08 -6.06 -26.82
CA ALA A 153 6.58 -4.75 -27.25
C ALA A 153 5.06 -4.78 -27.39
N ILE A 154 4.40 -3.77 -26.82
CA ILE A 154 2.96 -3.59 -26.92
C ILE A 154 2.63 -3.20 -28.36
N ALA A 155 1.74 -3.96 -29.00
CA ALA A 155 1.24 -3.63 -30.32
C ALA A 155 0.27 -2.44 -30.22
N VAL A 156 0.74 -1.27 -30.65
CA VAL A 156 -0.08 -0.05 -30.75
C VAL A 156 -0.66 0.01 -32.17
N PRO A 157 -1.99 -0.06 -32.34
CA PRO A 157 -2.59 0.02 -33.66
C PRO A 157 -2.47 1.43 -34.26
N ALA A 158 -2.74 1.55 -35.56
CA ALA A 158 -2.82 2.86 -36.22
C ALA A 158 -3.91 3.73 -35.57
N ASN A 159 -3.67 5.04 -35.48
CA ASN A 159 -4.54 6.02 -34.81
C ASN A 159 -4.71 5.74 -33.30
N ALA A 160 -3.66 5.23 -32.64
CA ALA A 160 -3.61 5.03 -31.19
C ALA A 160 -2.28 5.51 -30.62
N TYR A 161 -2.26 5.79 -29.32
CA TYR A 161 -1.06 6.15 -28.58
C TYR A 161 -0.96 5.37 -27.26
N LEU A 162 0.27 5.13 -26.80
CA LEU A 162 0.53 4.43 -25.54
C LEU A 162 0.04 5.23 -24.34
N ASN A 163 -0.67 4.56 -23.44
CA ASN A 163 -1.15 5.12 -22.19
C ASN A 163 -0.02 5.39 -21.20
N GLY A 164 -0.29 6.29 -20.24
CA GLY A 164 0.65 6.64 -19.16
C GLY A 164 0.81 5.54 -18.11
N SER A 165 -0.23 4.74 -17.88
CA SER A 165 -0.28 3.71 -16.84
C SER A 165 0.30 2.38 -17.32
N GLY A 166 1.04 1.71 -16.43
CA GLY A 166 1.46 0.30 -16.62
C GLY A 166 0.38 -0.71 -16.24
N TYR A 167 -0.86 -0.27 -16.04
CA TYR A 167 -2.00 -1.10 -15.70
C TYR A 167 -3.21 -0.71 -16.56
N GLY A 168 -4.07 -1.70 -16.83
CA GLY A 168 -5.24 -1.55 -17.70
C GLY A 168 -4.89 -1.66 -19.19
N GLN A 169 -5.76 -1.12 -20.04
CA GLN A 169 -5.51 -1.08 -21.49
C GLN A 169 -4.25 -0.24 -21.76
N PRO A 170 -3.29 -0.75 -22.56
CA PRO A 170 -1.98 -0.12 -22.68
C PRO A 170 -1.93 1.04 -23.67
N TRP A 171 -2.98 1.25 -24.46
CA TRP A 171 -3.09 2.34 -25.44
C TRP A 171 -4.51 2.90 -25.47
N THR A 172 -4.65 4.11 -26.00
CA THR A 172 -5.94 4.77 -26.23
C THR A 172 -5.98 5.24 -27.68
N CYS A 173 -7.17 5.17 -28.30
CA CYS A 173 -7.36 5.72 -29.63
C CYS A 173 -7.17 7.23 -29.66
N GLU A 174 -6.64 7.73 -30.77
CA GLU A 174 -6.58 9.15 -31.07
C GLU A 174 -7.98 9.75 -31.14
N ARG A 175 -8.06 11.08 -30.93
CA ARG A 175 -9.32 11.81 -31.04
C ARG A 175 -9.94 11.59 -32.42
N GLY A 176 -11.22 11.20 -32.46
CA GLY A 176 -11.92 10.88 -33.71
C GLY A 176 -11.92 9.39 -34.05
N PHE A 177 -11.41 8.52 -33.18
CA PHE A 177 -11.40 7.07 -33.33
C PHE A 177 -11.90 6.38 -32.05
N PHE A 178 -12.57 5.23 -32.19
CA PHE A 178 -12.91 4.34 -31.07
C PHE A 178 -12.31 2.96 -31.24
N GLU A 179 -12.13 2.29 -30.11
CA GLU A 179 -11.70 0.90 -30.09
C GLU A 179 -12.77 0.00 -30.68
N GLN A 180 -12.39 -0.79 -31.68
CA GLN A 180 -13.18 -1.86 -32.25
C GLN A 180 -12.27 -3.03 -32.59
N ASP A 181 -12.49 -4.18 -31.95
CA ASP A 181 -11.74 -5.42 -32.15
C ASP A 181 -10.20 -5.25 -32.02
N GLY A 182 -9.76 -4.46 -31.04
CA GLY A 182 -8.33 -4.19 -30.80
C GLY A 182 -7.67 -3.23 -31.79
N LEU A 183 -8.46 -2.54 -32.62
CA LEU A 183 -8.02 -1.49 -33.55
C LEU A 183 -8.76 -0.18 -33.27
N CYS A 184 -8.21 0.94 -33.76
CA CYS A 184 -8.88 2.22 -33.69
C CYS A 184 -9.57 2.53 -35.02
N ALA A 185 -10.90 2.40 -35.02
CA ALA A 185 -11.75 2.71 -36.16
C ALA A 185 -12.23 4.17 -36.10
N ALA A 186 -12.22 4.84 -37.26
CA ALA A 186 -12.66 6.24 -37.34
C ALA A 186 -14.15 6.37 -37.01
N VAL A 187 -14.51 7.39 -36.25
CA VAL A 187 -15.92 7.71 -35.96
C VAL A 187 -16.62 8.11 -37.24
N ALA A 188 -17.68 7.39 -37.59
CA ALA A 188 -18.57 7.78 -38.68
C ALA A 188 -19.42 8.97 -38.22
N ILE A 189 -19.04 10.17 -38.63
CA ILE A 189 -19.79 11.40 -38.34
C ILE A 189 -20.76 11.64 -39.49
N PRO A 190 -22.10 11.58 -39.26
CA PRO A 190 -23.08 11.82 -40.31
C PRO A 190 -23.09 13.30 -40.74
N ALA A 191 -23.79 13.60 -41.84
CA ALA A 191 -24.00 14.98 -42.27
C ALA A 191 -24.71 15.79 -41.16
N ASN A 192 -24.33 17.06 -41.01
CA ASN A 192 -24.82 17.97 -39.97
C ASN A 192 -24.51 17.50 -38.54
N ALA A 193 -23.37 16.83 -38.34
CA ALA A 193 -22.87 16.43 -37.03
C ALA A 193 -21.38 16.77 -36.88
N TYR A 194 -20.90 16.81 -35.64
CA TYR A 194 -19.50 17.01 -35.28
C TYR A 194 -19.05 16.00 -34.23
N PHE A 195 -17.74 15.72 -34.18
CA PHE A 195 -17.15 14.80 -33.21
C PHE A 195 -17.35 15.27 -31.76
N ASP A 196 -17.74 14.37 -30.88
CA ASP A 196 -17.91 14.60 -29.45
C ASP A 196 -16.95 13.68 -28.67
N ASP A 197 -16.10 14.27 -27.82
CA ASP A 197 -15.08 13.54 -27.04
C ASP A 197 -15.61 12.94 -25.73
N ALA A 198 -16.94 12.89 -25.57
CA ALA A 198 -17.55 12.28 -24.42
C ALA A 198 -17.18 10.79 -24.34
N THR A 199 -16.80 10.33 -23.14
CA THR A 199 -16.47 8.92 -22.84
C THR A 199 -17.67 7.97 -22.94
N TYR A 200 -18.85 8.48 -23.26
CA TYR A 200 -20.09 7.73 -23.42
C TYR A 200 -20.94 8.35 -24.54
N GLY A 201 -21.72 7.52 -25.23
CA GLY A 201 -22.59 7.95 -26.33
C GLY A 201 -22.09 7.49 -27.70
N THR A 202 -22.58 8.14 -28.76
CA THR A 202 -22.28 7.81 -30.17
C THR A 202 -20.98 8.43 -30.70
N GLY A 203 -20.31 9.26 -29.90
CA GLY A 203 -19.06 9.94 -30.27
C GLY A 203 -19.22 11.09 -31.26
N TRP A 204 -20.45 11.52 -31.52
CA TRP A 204 -20.77 12.70 -32.29
C TRP A 204 -22.03 13.35 -31.75
N LYS A 205 -22.21 14.64 -32.05
CA LYS A 205 -23.40 15.42 -31.75
C LYS A 205 -23.89 16.14 -32.99
N CYS A 206 -25.20 16.26 -33.13
CA CYS A 206 -25.78 17.05 -34.21
C CYS A 206 -25.39 18.53 -34.08
N GLU A 207 -25.18 19.16 -35.22
CA GLU A 207 -25.04 20.61 -35.32
C GLU A 207 -26.33 21.31 -34.84
N ARG A 208 -26.20 22.56 -34.41
CA ARG A 208 -27.35 23.36 -33.98
C ARG A 208 -28.37 23.47 -35.12
N GLY A 209 -29.63 23.17 -34.83
CA GLY A 209 -30.72 23.10 -35.81
C GLY A 209 -31.05 21.69 -36.25
N TYR A 210 -30.27 20.69 -35.84
CA TYR A 210 -30.51 19.28 -36.16
C TYR A 210 -30.71 18.45 -34.88
N GLU A 211 -31.52 17.41 -34.95
CA GLU A 211 -31.73 16.43 -33.87
C GLU A 211 -31.35 15.02 -34.32
N ALA A 212 -30.92 14.19 -33.37
CA ALA A 212 -30.46 12.83 -33.66
C ALA A 212 -31.64 11.91 -33.96
N SER A 213 -31.60 11.24 -35.10
CA SER A 213 -32.58 10.27 -35.57
C SER A 213 -31.85 8.99 -36.00
N GLY A 214 -31.68 8.06 -35.06
CA GLY A 214 -30.83 6.88 -35.26
C GLY A 214 -29.36 7.26 -35.47
N GLU A 215 -28.82 6.96 -36.66
CA GLU A 215 -27.43 7.22 -37.05
C GLU A 215 -27.26 8.53 -37.85
N THR A 216 -28.30 9.35 -37.96
CA THR A 216 -28.27 10.60 -38.73
C THR A 216 -28.73 11.80 -37.90
N CYS A 217 -28.45 13.00 -38.41
CA CYS A 217 -28.95 14.25 -37.89
C CYS A 217 -29.98 14.85 -38.85
N GLU A 218 -31.22 14.93 -38.39
CA GLU A 218 -32.35 15.43 -39.18
C GLU A 218 -32.65 16.89 -38.79
N LEU A 219 -33.02 17.70 -39.80
CA LEU A 219 -33.30 19.12 -39.58
C LEU A 219 -34.55 19.26 -38.69
N ILE A 220 -34.44 20.07 -37.65
CA ILE A 220 -35.56 20.36 -36.77
C ILE A 220 -36.52 21.29 -37.49
N ASP A 221 -37.76 20.82 -37.71
CA ASP A 221 -38.86 21.66 -38.13
C ASP A 221 -39.33 22.50 -36.93
N VAL A 222 -39.00 23.79 -36.93
CA VAL A 222 -39.35 24.72 -35.86
C VAL A 222 -40.73 25.31 -36.19
N PRO A 223 -41.79 24.96 -35.43
CA PRO A 223 -43.12 25.45 -35.70
C PRO A 223 -43.26 26.95 -35.42
N GLU A 224 -44.35 27.56 -35.89
CA GLU A 224 -44.66 28.96 -35.60
C GLU A 224 -44.74 29.21 -34.08
N ASN A 225 -44.23 30.36 -33.63
CA ASN A 225 -44.13 30.75 -32.22
C ASN A 225 -43.21 29.84 -31.38
N ALA A 226 -42.14 29.32 -32.00
CA ALA A 226 -41.09 28.56 -31.35
C ALA A 226 -39.69 29.03 -31.79
N HIS A 227 -38.69 28.70 -30.98
CA HIS A 227 -37.29 28.93 -31.27
C HIS A 227 -36.44 27.71 -30.89
N LEU A 228 -35.24 27.60 -31.47
CA LEU A 228 -34.27 26.60 -31.04
C LEU A 228 -33.83 26.90 -29.60
N GLY A 229 -33.94 25.89 -28.73
CA GLY A 229 -33.55 25.98 -27.34
C GLY A 229 -32.04 26.18 -27.15
N ARG A 230 -31.62 26.23 -25.89
CA ARG A 230 -30.21 26.52 -25.53
C ARG A 230 -29.23 25.52 -26.13
N SER A 231 -29.52 24.21 -26.07
CA SER A 231 -28.66 23.17 -26.67
C SER A 231 -28.62 23.27 -28.19
N GLY A 232 -29.69 23.79 -28.82
CA GLY A 232 -29.77 23.93 -30.27
C GLY A 232 -30.23 22.67 -31.00
N ASN A 233 -30.35 21.54 -30.31
CA ASN A 233 -30.82 20.26 -30.88
C ASN A 233 -32.25 19.92 -30.42
N ARG A 234 -33.03 20.94 -30.08
CA ARG A 234 -34.47 20.88 -29.76
C ARG A 234 -35.06 22.27 -29.91
N TRP A 235 -36.37 22.37 -30.06
CA TRP A 235 -37.09 23.65 -30.01
C TRP A 235 -37.91 23.80 -28.73
N GLU A 236 -38.14 25.05 -28.34
CA GLU A 236 -38.92 25.46 -27.18
C GLU A 236 -39.93 26.54 -27.65
N CYS A 237 -41.13 26.57 -27.05
CA CYS A 237 -42.11 27.59 -27.41
C CYS A 237 -41.65 28.98 -26.98
N ASP A 238 -42.05 29.99 -27.76
CA ASP A 238 -41.88 31.38 -27.38
C ASP A 238 -42.67 31.72 -26.12
N LYS A 239 -42.31 32.83 -25.49
CA LYS A 239 -42.96 33.29 -24.25
C LYS A 239 -44.47 33.41 -24.47
N ASN A 240 -45.24 32.85 -23.53
CA ASN A 240 -46.72 32.77 -23.51
C ASN A 240 -47.36 31.70 -24.41
N PHE A 241 -46.56 30.88 -25.11
CA PHE A 241 -47.06 29.71 -25.85
C PHE A 241 -46.74 28.41 -25.12
N GLN A 242 -47.61 27.40 -25.24
CA GLN A 242 -47.43 26.05 -24.71
C GLN A 242 -47.42 25.01 -25.82
N LYS A 243 -46.63 23.95 -25.60
CA LYS A 243 -46.49 22.84 -26.54
C LYS A 243 -47.75 21.97 -26.54
N SER A 244 -48.41 21.85 -27.69
CA SER A 244 -49.59 20.99 -27.90
C SER A 244 -49.51 20.33 -29.27
N LYS A 245 -49.51 18.98 -29.30
CA LYS A 245 -49.46 18.16 -30.53
C LYS A 245 -48.35 18.57 -31.52
N GLY A 246 -47.17 18.93 -31.02
CA GLY A 246 -46.03 19.33 -31.87
C GLY A 246 -46.05 20.79 -32.34
N LEU A 247 -47.00 21.60 -31.89
CA LEU A 247 -47.11 23.02 -32.19
C LEU A 247 -47.05 23.86 -30.91
N CYS A 248 -46.84 25.17 -31.06
CA CYS A 248 -46.94 26.15 -29.98
C CYS A 248 -48.26 26.91 -30.08
N VAL A 249 -49.12 26.77 -29.07
CA VAL A 249 -50.43 27.42 -28.99
C VAL A 249 -50.44 28.41 -27.83
N LEU A 250 -51.12 29.55 -28.01
CA LEU A 250 -51.20 30.59 -26.99
C LEU A 250 -51.88 30.05 -25.72
N ASN A 251 -51.32 30.36 -24.55
CA ASN A 251 -52.01 30.14 -23.29
C ASN A 251 -53.22 31.07 -23.19
N ASN A 252 -54.42 30.48 -23.14
CA ASN A 252 -55.60 31.18 -22.64
C ASN A 252 -55.57 31.26 -21.11
#